data_AF-A0A8J7DD88-F1
#
_entry.id   AF-A0A8J7DD88-F1
#
_cell.length_a   1.000
_cell.length_b   1.000
_cell.length_c   1.000
_cell.angle_alpha   90.00
_cell.angle_beta   90.00
_cell.angle_gamma   90.00
#
_symmetry.space_group_name_H-M   'P 1'
#
loop_
_entity.id
_entity.type
_entity.pdbx_description
1 polymer ?
#
loop_
_entity_poly.entity_id
_entity_poly.type
_entity_poly.pdbx_seq_one_letter_code
_entity_poly.pdbx_strand_id
1 'polypeptide(L)'
;MIEFLQSIIRAFWELLLIIPIPWRLLIVLLLFMLVFPWFVWRALPWLFFIFSHLLFICGKALAYVLLSIEYFVTQYIRQQGSQPPIFIYTFGDLLSDIVRTFDEVTQKSKKILDYAFKKQWLLHRGWFVISAIVFTLTWSFRPVFGENTIAQFIDRSVMSWYSIEGWGLYSRRSLSSALSSPAPKKFVQAYYLAINERQYPEAWNCLSPKFQSKNSNLSGGFISYVNWWETVEQVNVNEIILEQQDSNSATVKITLRYLMKTNKSLSQPESIRLSLVRDAKTNKWMINSSKPLS
;
A
#
# COMPACT_ATOMS: atom_id res chain seq x y z
N MET A 1 -2.00 -17.11 -7.92
CA MET A 1 -1.50 -15.85 -8.52
C MET A 1 -1.04 -14.85 -7.46
N ILE A 2 -1.84 -14.56 -6.42
CA ILE A 2 -1.47 -13.61 -5.34
C ILE A 2 -0.25 -14.10 -4.53
N GLU A 3 -0.22 -15.38 -4.13
CA GLU A 3 0.90 -15.98 -3.39
C GLU A 3 2.24 -15.89 -4.13
N PHE A 4 2.22 -16.09 -5.45
CA PHE A 4 3.44 -16.00 -6.28
C PHE A 4 3.95 -14.56 -6.37
N LEU A 5 3.04 -13.60 -6.56
CA LEU A 5 3.38 -12.18 -6.56
C LEU A 5 3.94 -11.75 -5.19
N GLN A 6 3.34 -12.23 -4.10
CA GLN A 6 3.78 -11.96 -2.74
C GLN A 6 5.17 -12.54 -2.47
N SER A 7 5.48 -13.73 -2.99
CA SER A 7 6.82 -14.34 -2.87
C SER A 7 7.90 -13.51 -3.58
N ILE A 8 7.63 -13.05 -4.81
CA ILE A 8 8.55 -12.18 -5.57
C ILE A 8 8.76 -10.85 -4.85
N ILE A 9 7.66 -10.24 -4.39
CA ILE A 9 7.69 -8.98 -3.65
C ILE A 9 8.49 -9.16 -2.36
N ARG A 10 8.26 -10.24 -1.61
CA ARG A 10 8.97 -10.55 -0.37
C ARG A 10 10.47 -10.69 -0.57
N ALA A 11 10.91 -11.45 -1.57
CA ALA A 11 12.34 -11.61 -1.87
C ALA A 11 13.03 -10.27 -2.19
N PHE A 12 12.35 -9.40 -2.94
CA PHE A 12 12.83 -8.04 -3.21
C PHE A 12 12.93 -7.20 -1.93
N TRP A 13 11.92 -7.23 -1.07
CA TRP A 13 11.92 -6.48 0.18
C TRP A 13 12.94 -6.99 1.19
N GLU A 14 13.16 -8.30 1.30
CA GLU A 14 14.14 -8.89 2.21
C GLU A 14 15.57 -8.40 1.89
N LEU A 15 15.94 -8.26 0.61
CA LEU A 15 17.20 -7.66 0.20
C LEU A 15 17.31 -6.18 0.63
N LEU A 16 16.19 -5.47 0.53
CA LEU A 16 16.13 -4.03 0.83
C LEU A 16 16.17 -3.74 2.33
N LEU A 17 15.77 -4.69 3.19
CA LEU A 17 15.82 -4.55 4.65
C LEU A 17 17.25 -4.36 5.20
N ILE A 18 18.29 -4.77 4.46
CA ILE A 18 19.69 -4.54 4.82
C ILE A 18 20.01 -3.05 4.86
N ILE A 19 19.33 -2.26 4.03
CA ILE A 19 19.59 -0.84 3.87
C ILE A 19 18.79 -0.07 4.92
N PRO A 20 19.44 0.75 5.77
CA PRO A 20 18.74 1.56 6.76
C PRO A 20 17.90 2.65 6.09
N ILE A 21 16.86 3.07 6.77
CA ILE A 21 16.04 4.20 6.36
C ILE A 21 16.79 5.50 6.71
N PRO A 22 16.77 6.54 5.85
CA PRO A 22 15.86 6.75 4.70
C PRO A 22 16.36 6.22 3.35
N TRP A 23 17.57 5.67 3.26
CA TRP A 23 18.20 5.31 1.98
C TRP A 23 17.41 4.24 1.22
N ARG A 24 16.86 3.27 1.95
CA ARG A 24 15.96 2.25 1.40
C ARG A 24 14.76 2.87 0.65
N LEU A 25 14.10 3.83 1.29
CA LEU A 25 12.97 4.57 0.70
C LEU A 25 13.38 5.31 -0.56
N LEU A 26 14.53 5.98 -0.52
CA LEU A 26 15.09 6.70 -1.65
C LEU A 26 15.36 5.74 -2.82
N ILE A 27 15.97 4.57 -2.57
CA ILE A 27 16.22 3.57 -3.61
C ILE A 27 14.93 3.12 -4.28
N VAL A 28 13.89 2.80 -3.51
CA VAL A 28 12.61 2.38 -4.13
C VAL A 28 11.96 3.52 -4.88
N LEU A 29 12.01 4.75 -4.37
CA LEU A 29 11.51 5.93 -5.08
C LEU A 29 12.24 6.15 -6.40
N LEU A 30 13.57 5.99 -6.42
CA LEU A 30 14.37 6.08 -7.64
C LEU A 30 14.04 4.97 -8.65
N LEU A 31 13.90 3.72 -8.18
CA LEU A 31 13.47 2.60 -9.02
C LEU A 31 12.06 2.83 -9.57
N PHE A 32 11.15 3.31 -8.74
CA PHE A 32 9.80 3.67 -9.15
C PHE A 32 9.82 4.77 -10.19
N MET A 33 10.60 5.85 -9.99
CA MET A 33 10.75 6.92 -10.99
C MET A 33 11.36 6.44 -12.30
N LEU A 34 12.11 5.34 -12.31
CA LEU A 34 12.66 4.76 -13.53
C LEU A 34 11.62 3.91 -14.28
N VAL A 35 10.84 3.12 -13.54
CA VAL A 35 9.88 2.16 -14.12
C VAL A 35 8.51 2.80 -14.41
N PHE A 36 8.04 3.69 -13.53
CA PHE A 36 6.70 4.26 -13.57
C PHE A 36 6.43 5.06 -14.85
N PRO A 37 7.31 5.96 -15.33
CA PRO A 37 7.08 6.67 -16.58
C PRO A 37 6.98 5.72 -17.78
N TRP A 38 7.83 4.67 -17.81
CA TRP A 38 7.75 3.64 -18.84
C TRP A 38 6.40 2.91 -18.79
N PHE A 39 5.94 2.54 -17.59
CA PHE A 39 4.67 1.85 -17.42
C PHE A 39 3.48 2.73 -17.85
N VAL A 40 3.39 3.97 -17.37
CA VAL A 40 2.27 4.88 -17.66
C VAL A 40 2.19 5.29 -19.13
N TRP A 41 3.33 5.47 -19.81
CA TRP A 41 3.33 5.99 -21.17
C TRP A 41 3.49 4.94 -22.27
N ARG A 42 3.97 3.73 -21.94
CA ARG A 42 4.09 2.63 -22.91
C ARG A 42 3.16 1.47 -22.57
N ALA A 43 3.29 0.89 -21.38
CA ALA A 43 2.53 -0.30 -21.03
C ALA A 43 1.03 -0.02 -20.93
N LEU A 44 0.63 1.08 -20.29
CA LEU A 44 -0.78 1.41 -20.06
C LEU A 44 -1.52 1.77 -21.36
N PRO A 45 -1.01 2.63 -22.26
CA PRO A 45 -1.68 2.91 -23.55
C PRO A 45 -1.73 1.68 -24.44
N TRP A 46 -0.68 0.84 -24.41
CA TRP A 46 -0.65 -0.43 -25.14
C TRP A 46 -1.69 -1.42 -24.63
N LEU A 47 -1.81 -1.59 -23.31
CA LEU A 47 -2.80 -2.46 -22.69
C LEU A 47 -4.22 -1.96 -22.97
N PHE A 48 -4.44 -0.64 -22.85
CA PHE A 48 -5.71 -0.01 -23.20
C PHE A 48 -6.06 -0.23 -24.68
N PHE A 49 -5.09 -0.08 -25.59
CA PHE A 49 -5.28 -0.36 -27.01
C PHE A 49 -5.67 -1.82 -27.25
N ILE A 50 -4.98 -2.79 -26.64
CA ILE A 50 -5.31 -4.21 -26.79
C ILE A 50 -6.72 -4.51 -26.32
N PHE A 51 -7.08 -4.02 -25.14
CA PHE A 51 -8.41 -4.24 -24.57
C PHE A 51 -9.50 -3.62 -25.45
N SER A 52 -9.32 -2.36 -25.85
CA SER A 52 -10.26 -1.66 -26.74
C SER A 52 -10.37 -2.35 -28.11
N HIS A 53 -9.26 -2.83 -28.66
CA HIS A 53 -9.23 -3.52 -29.95
C HIS A 53 -9.98 -4.85 -29.90
N LEU A 54 -9.79 -5.64 -28.83
CA LEU A 54 -10.54 -6.88 -28.62
C LEU A 54 -12.05 -6.61 -28.51
N LEU A 55 -12.44 -5.57 -27.76
CA LEU A 55 -13.84 -5.18 -27.60
C LEU A 55 -14.46 -4.78 -28.95
N PHE A 56 -13.74 -4.03 -29.78
CA PHE A 56 -14.21 -3.68 -31.12
C PHE A 56 -14.26 -4.86 -32.09
N ILE A 57 -13.34 -5.83 -31.99
CA ILE A 57 -13.44 -7.07 -32.77
C ILE A 57 -14.72 -7.83 -32.41
N CYS A 58 -14.99 -8.01 -31.12
CA CYS A 58 -16.23 -8.66 -30.66
C CYS A 58 -17.47 -7.90 -31.13
N GLY A 59 -17.46 -6.56 -31.01
CA GLY A 59 -18.56 -5.71 -31.49
C GLY A 59 -18.80 -5.84 -33.00
N LYS A 60 -17.73 -5.86 -33.80
CA LYS A 60 -17.81 -6.08 -35.25
C LYS A 60 -18.33 -7.46 -35.61
N ALA A 61 -17.83 -8.51 -34.96
CA ALA A 61 -18.31 -9.87 -35.18
C ALA A 61 -19.81 -9.98 -34.90
N LEU A 62 -20.28 -9.37 -33.80
CA LEU A 62 -21.69 -9.33 -33.45
C LEU A 62 -22.51 -8.54 -34.49
N ALA A 63 -22.03 -7.38 -34.92
CA ALA A 63 -22.69 -6.59 -35.97
C ALA A 63 -22.81 -7.35 -37.30
N TYR A 64 -21.75 -8.04 -37.74
CA TYR A 64 -21.79 -8.87 -38.94
C TYR A 64 -22.73 -10.07 -38.83
N VAL A 65 -22.83 -10.70 -37.66
CA VAL A 65 -23.82 -11.75 -37.41
C VAL A 65 -25.24 -11.18 -37.53
N LEU A 66 -25.50 -10.02 -36.93
CA LEU A 66 -26.81 -9.36 -37.03
C LEU A 66 -27.15 -8.96 -38.47
N LEU A 67 -26.20 -8.39 -39.22
CA LEU A 67 -26.36 -8.08 -40.65
C LEU A 67 -26.63 -9.34 -41.48
N SER A 68 -26.00 -10.47 -41.14
CA SER A 68 -26.26 -11.74 -41.82
C SER A 68 -27.70 -12.22 -41.56
N ILE A 69 -28.19 -12.09 -40.32
CA ILE A 69 -29.58 -12.42 -39.97
C ILE A 69 -30.55 -11.50 -40.73
N GLU A 70 -30.28 -10.20 -40.76
CA GLU A 70 -31.07 -9.23 -41.53
C GLU A 70 -31.15 -9.62 -43.01
N TYR A 71 -30.02 -10.01 -43.61
CA TYR A 71 -29.97 -10.50 -44.98
C TYR A 71 -30.85 -11.74 -45.20
N PHE A 72 -30.77 -12.74 -44.31
CA PHE A 72 -31.60 -13.94 -44.39
C PHE A 72 -33.10 -13.64 -44.25
N VAL A 73 -33.47 -12.78 -43.30
CA VAL A 73 -34.87 -12.34 -43.09
C VAL A 73 -35.38 -11.62 -44.33
N THR A 74 -34.60 -10.70 -44.88
CA THR A 74 -34.95 -9.95 -46.09
C THR A 74 -35.15 -10.87 -47.29
N GLN A 75 -34.27 -11.86 -47.48
CA GLN A 75 -34.40 -12.86 -48.54
C GLN A 75 -35.66 -13.72 -48.37
N TYR A 76 -35.95 -14.16 -47.15
CA TYR A 76 -37.14 -14.95 -46.85
C TYR A 76 -38.44 -14.18 -47.15
N ILE A 77 -38.53 -12.92 -46.74
CA ILE A 77 -39.71 -12.07 -47.00
C ILE A 77 -39.91 -11.86 -48.51
N ARG A 78 -38.83 -11.65 -49.26
CA ARG A 78 -38.90 -11.50 -50.73
C ARG A 78 -39.35 -12.77 -51.43
N GLN A 79 -38.94 -13.95 -50.95
CA GLN A 79 -39.41 -15.23 -51.48
C GLN A 79 -40.92 -15.43 -51.28
N GLN A 80 -41.50 -14.83 -50.23
CA GLN A 80 -42.95 -14.81 -50.01
C GLN A 80 -43.69 -13.74 -50.85
N GLY A 81 -43.00 -13.04 -51.75
CA GLY A 81 -43.58 -12.01 -52.61
C GLY A 81 -43.92 -10.70 -51.90
N SER A 82 -43.49 -10.52 -50.66
CA SER A 82 -43.71 -9.31 -49.86
C SER A 82 -42.49 -8.39 -49.90
N GLN A 83 -42.72 -7.08 -49.75
CA GLN A 83 -41.63 -6.12 -49.60
C GLN A 83 -41.17 -6.05 -48.14
N PRO A 84 -39.85 -6.03 -47.86
CA PRO A 84 -39.35 -5.92 -46.50
C PRO A 84 -39.73 -4.57 -45.89
N PRO A 85 -40.13 -4.53 -44.61
CA PRO A 85 -40.38 -3.29 -43.89
C PRO A 85 -39.17 -2.34 -43.88
N ILE A 86 -39.42 -1.02 -43.94
CA ILE A 86 -38.41 0.04 -43.96
C ILE A 86 -37.45 -0.03 -42.75
N PHE A 87 -37.95 -0.46 -41.59
CA PHE A 87 -37.13 -0.55 -40.37
C PHE A 87 -35.96 -1.53 -40.51
N ILE A 88 -36.08 -2.57 -41.36
CA ILE A 88 -35.01 -3.57 -41.58
C ILE A 88 -33.80 -2.89 -42.23
N TYR A 89 -34.04 -2.09 -43.26
CA TYR A 89 -32.99 -1.32 -43.93
C TYR A 89 -32.34 -0.28 -43.01
N THR A 90 -33.16 0.42 -42.22
CA THR A 90 -32.66 1.42 -41.25
C THR A 90 -31.76 0.76 -40.19
N PHE A 91 -32.11 -0.47 -39.78
CA PHE A 91 -31.30 -1.25 -38.84
C PHE A 91 -29.99 -1.72 -39.45
N GLY A 92 -29.99 -2.16 -40.72
CA GLY A 92 -28.79 -2.54 -41.45
C GLY A 92 -27.80 -1.37 -41.63
N ASP A 93 -28.30 -0.18 -41.98
CA ASP A 93 -27.49 1.03 -42.11
C ASP A 93 -26.86 1.42 -40.77
N LEU A 94 -27.62 1.35 -39.67
CA LEU A 94 -27.13 1.64 -38.32
C LEU A 94 -26.00 0.67 -37.93
N LEU A 95 -26.17 -0.62 -38.18
CA LEU A 95 -25.13 -1.62 -37.90
C LEU A 95 -23.86 -1.39 -38.73
N SER A 96 -24.01 -1.05 -40.01
CA SER A 96 -22.88 -0.69 -40.88
C SER A 96 -22.13 0.55 -40.37
N ASP A 97 -22.85 1.56 -39.90
CA ASP A 97 -22.26 2.76 -39.31
C ASP A 97 -21.52 2.46 -38.00
N ILE A 98 -22.04 1.56 -37.17
CA ILE A 98 -21.33 1.08 -35.97
C ILE A 98 -20.01 0.41 -36.34
N VAL A 99 -20.01 -0.48 -37.35
CA VAL A 99 -18.78 -1.14 -37.80
C VAL A 99 -17.76 -0.11 -38.30
N ARG A 100 -18.21 0.86 -39.11
CA ARG A 100 -17.35 1.94 -39.63
C ARG A 100 -16.74 2.78 -38.50
N THR A 101 -17.54 3.18 -37.51
CA THR A 101 -17.05 3.97 -36.38
C THR A 101 -16.03 3.18 -35.54
N PHE A 102 -16.21 1.87 -35.36
CA PHE A 102 -15.21 1.02 -34.71
C PHE A 102 -13.88 0.98 -35.46
N ASP A 103 -13.90 0.93 -36.79
CA ASP A 103 -12.66 0.97 -37.60
C ASP A 103 -11.96 2.32 -37.51
N GLU A 104 -12.70 3.43 -37.59
CA GLU A 104 -12.14 4.77 -37.44
C GLU A 104 -11.50 5.00 -36.06
N VAL A 105 -12.17 4.57 -34.99
CA VAL A 105 -11.65 4.69 -33.61
C VAL A 105 -10.41 3.83 -33.44
N THR A 106 -10.41 2.61 -33.98
CA THR A 106 -9.25 1.71 -33.96
C THR A 106 -8.05 2.31 -34.70
N GLN A 107 -8.29 2.96 -35.84
CA GLN A 107 -7.24 3.62 -36.61
C GLN A 107 -6.67 4.85 -35.87
N LYS A 108 -7.53 5.66 -35.26
CA LYS A 108 -7.12 6.83 -34.46
C LYS A 108 -6.34 6.40 -33.21
N SER A 109 -6.80 5.38 -32.49
CA SER A 109 -6.12 4.88 -31.30
C SER A 109 -4.74 4.30 -31.63
N LYS A 110 -4.59 3.59 -32.76
CA LYS A 110 -3.29 3.12 -33.25
C LYS A 110 -2.32 4.27 -33.52
N LYS A 111 -2.77 5.37 -34.15
CA LYS A 111 -1.92 6.55 -34.38
C LYS A 111 -1.44 7.18 -33.07
N ILE A 112 -2.32 7.26 -32.06
CA ILE A 112 -1.97 7.79 -30.73
C ILE A 112 -0.94 6.87 -30.05
N LEU A 113 -1.13 5.55 -30.15
CA LEU A 113 -0.20 4.56 -29.64
C LEU A 113 1.19 4.69 -30.28
N ASP A 114 1.24 4.79 -31.61
CA ASP A 114 2.49 4.96 -32.36
C ASP A 114 3.22 6.25 -31.99
N TYR A 115 2.48 7.34 -31.77
CA TYR A 115 3.04 8.60 -31.27
C TYR A 115 3.62 8.45 -29.86
N ALA A 116 2.89 7.78 -28.95
CA ALA A 116 3.35 7.51 -27.59
C ALA A 116 4.63 6.65 -27.56
N PHE A 117 4.76 5.67 -28.46
CA PHE A 117 5.97 4.85 -28.59
C PHE A 117 7.16 5.60 -29.18
N LYS A 118 6.92 6.47 -30.18
CA LYS A 118 7.97 7.28 -30.84
C LYS A 118 8.55 8.36 -29.95
N LYS A 119 7.77 8.90 -29.01
CA LYS A 119 8.25 9.94 -28.09
C LYS A 119 9.27 9.32 -27.12
N GLN A 120 10.56 9.51 -27.39
CA GLN A 120 11.62 9.24 -26.43
C GLN A 120 11.45 10.21 -25.25
N TRP A 121 10.95 9.69 -24.14
CA TRP A 121 10.96 10.44 -22.89
C TRP A 121 12.37 10.38 -22.31
N LEU A 122 13.08 11.48 -22.44
CA LEU A 122 14.29 11.73 -21.67
C LEU A 122 13.84 12.02 -20.24
N LEU A 123 14.12 11.07 -19.37
CA LEU A 123 14.02 11.23 -17.93
C LEU A 123 14.87 12.46 -17.55
N HIS A 124 14.24 13.59 -17.22
CA HIS A 124 14.99 14.81 -16.92
C HIS A 124 15.81 14.55 -15.65
N ARG A 125 17.12 14.37 -15.83
CA ARG A 125 18.10 14.05 -14.78
C ARG A 125 18.00 14.99 -13.57
N GLY A 126 17.58 16.25 -13.78
CA GLY A 126 17.34 17.23 -12.73
C GLY A 126 16.24 16.82 -11.73
N TRP A 127 15.17 16.15 -12.16
CA TRP A 127 14.08 15.73 -11.26
C TRP A 127 14.53 14.65 -10.27
N PHE A 128 15.46 13.77 -10.66
CA PHE A 128 16.06 12.77 -9.77
C PHE A 128 16.85 13.46 -8.66
N VAL A 129 17.69 14.43 -9.05
CA VAL A 129 18.52 15.17 -8.11
C VAL A 129 17.65 16.00 -7.16
N ILE A 130 16.66 16.72 -7.67
CA ILE A 130 15.73 17.52 -6.85
C ILE A 130 14.94 16.62 -5.90
N SER A 131 14.40 15.50 -6.38
CA SER A 131 13.60 14.60 -5.54
C SER A 131 14.45 13.94 -4.46
N ALA A 132 15.68 13.53 -4.79
CA ALA A 132 16.63 12.99 -3.81
C ALA A 132 17.00 14.04 -2.76
N ILE A 133 17.29 15.28 -3.17
CA ILE A 133 17.63 16.39 -2.26
C ILE A 133 16.45 16.75 -1.36
N VAL A 134 15.27 16.93 -1.92
CA VAL A 134 14.06 17.27 -1.15
C VAL A 134 13.73 16.16 -0.15
N PHE A 135 13.84 14.89 -0.57
CA PHE A 135 13.59 13.74 0.30
C PHE A 135 14.61 13.62 1.45
N THR A 136 15.90 13.78 1.18
CA THR A 136 16.93 13.73 2.23
C THR A 136 16.78 14.91 3.19
N LEU A 137 16.50 16.12 2.68
CA LEU A 137 16.22 17.29 3.50
C LEU A 137 14.98 17.08 4.37
N THR A 138 13.85 16.62 3.81
CA THR A 138 12.64 16.39 4.61
C THR A 138 12.85 15.37 5.72
N TRP A 139 13.64 14.31 5.48
CA TRP A 139 13.96 13.35 6.54
C TRP A 139 14.86 13.95 7.62
N SER A 140 15.94 14.64 7.24
CA SER A 140 16.92 15.21 8.17
C SER A 140 16.37 16.39 8.98
N PHE A 141 15.44 17.16 8.44
CA PHE A 141 14.85 18.32 9.12
C PHE A 141 13.59 17.98 9.91
N ARG A 142 13.06 16.75 9.84
CA ARG A 142 11.92 16.30 10.65
C ARG A 142 12.03 16.62 12.16
N PRO A 143 13.17 16.40 12.86
CA PRO A 143 13.27 16.75 14.28
C PRO A 143 13.14 18.24 14.57
N VAL A 144 13.42 19.12 13.59
CA VAL A 144 13.33 20.59 13.74
C VAL A 144 11.88 21.08 13.75
N PHE A 145 10.96 20.32 13.14
CA PHE A 145 9.58 20.74 12.93
C PHE A 145 8.64 20.50 14.13
N GLY A 146 9.11 19.85 15.21
CA GLY A 146 8.30 19.60 16.41
C GLY A 146 6.98 18.86 16.09
N GLU A 147 5.86 19.34 16.65
CA GLU A 147 4.51 18.77 16.45
C GLU A 147 3.68 19.48 15.36
N ASN A 148 4.30 20.27 14.48
CA ASN A 148 3.58 21.03 13.46
C ASN A 148 2.93 20.15 12.37
N THR A 149 2.10 20.75 11.52
CA THR A 149 1.39 20.06 10.43
C THR A 149 2.32 19.37 9.42
N ILE A 150 3.51 19.93 9.18
CA ILE A 150 4.53 19.38 8.27
C ILE A 150 5.13 18.11 8.86
N ALA A 151 5.45 18.10 10.15
CA ALA A 151 5.96 16.92 10.86
C ALA A 151 4.95 15.78 10.84
N GLN A 152 3.65 16.08 11.06
CA GLN A 152 2.58 15.09 10.96
C GLN A 152 2.43 14.53 9.54
N PHE A 153 2.59 15.36 8.50
CA PHE A 153 2.56 14.90 7.11
C PHE A 153 3.72 13.95 6.79
N ILE A 154 4.93 14.29 7.25
CA ILE A 154 6.10 13.42 7.11
C ILE A 154 5.85 12.09 7.83
N ASP A 155 5.44 12.12 9.10
CA ASP A 155 5.18 10.91 9.89
C ASP A 155 4.11 10.01 9.23
N ARG A 156 3.00 10.58 8.73
CA ARG A 156 1.97 9.82 7.99
C ARG A 156 2.51 9.19 6.71
N SER A 157 3.35 9.92 5.97
CA SER A 157 3.97 9.42 4.74
C SER A 157 4.86 8.20 5.04
N VAL A 158 5.65 8.28 6.12
CA VAL A 158 6.50 7.17 6.57
C VAL A 158 5.68 6.01 7.12
N MET A 159 4.62 6.26 7.90
CA MET A 159 3.70 5.21 8.36
C MET A 159 3.04 4.46 7.18
N SER A 160 2.65 5.17 6.13
CA SER A 160 2.09 4.55 4.92
C SER A 160 3.10 3.63 4.25
N TRP A 161 4.37 4.02 4.22
CA TRP A 161 5.43 3.17 3.68
C TRP A 161 5.61 1.87 4.45
N TYR A 162 5.75 1.96 5.78
CA TYR A 162 5.85 0.78 6.63
C TYR A 162 4.62 -0.12 6.56
N SER A 163 3.44 0.45 6.31
CA SER A 163 2.22 -0.33 6.09
C SER A 163 2.27 -1.15 4.80
N ILE A 164 2.96 -0.65 3.76
CA ILE A 164 3.21 -1.37 2.50
C ILE A 164 4.27 -2.44 2.71
N GLU A 165 5.38 -2.12 3.40
CA GLU A 165 6.41 -3.11 3.78
C GLU A 165 5.80 -4.26 4.57
N GLY A 166 4.98 -3.94 5.58
CA GLY A 166 4.27 -4.91 6.39
C GLY A 166 3.33 -5.81 5.57
N TRP A 167 2.63 -5.25 4.59
CA TRP A 167 1.78 -6.01 3.67
C TRP A 167 2.57 -7.00 2.80
N GLY A 168 3.76 -6.60 2.33
CA GLY A 168 4.62 -7.46 1.49
C GLY A 168 5.32 -8.58 2.26
N LEU A 169 5.66 -8.35 3.53
CA LEU A 169 6.54 -9.23 4.31
C LEU A 169 5.81 -10.14 5.31
N TYR A 170 4.68 -9.70 5.91
CA TYR A 170 4.08 -10.38 7.07
C TYR A 170 2.57 -10.67 6.92
N SER A 171 2.10 -11.76 7.55
CA SER A 171 0.69 -12.15 7.51
C SER A 171 -0.15 -11.29 8.46
N ARG A 172 -0.77 -10.25 7.90
CA ARG A 172 -1.46 -9.17 8.64
C ARG A 172 -2.67 -9.58 9.49
N ARG A 173 -3.22 -10.80 9.30
CA ARG A 173 -4.57 -11.15 9.80
C ARG A 173 -4.58 -11.69 11.24
N SER A 174 -3.57 -12.45 11.65
CA SER A 174 -3.50 -13.02 13.02
C SER A 174 -3.09 -12.00 14.07
N LEU A 175 -2.20 -11.06 13.73
CA LEU A 175 -1.70 -10.07 14.68
C LEU A 175 -2.72 -8.95 14.97
N SER A 176 -3.46 -8.50 13.95
CA SER A 176 -4.47 -7.44 14.10
C SER A 176 -5.61 -7.83 15.07
N SER A 177 -6.03 -9.10 15.06
CA SER A 177 -7.03 -9.60 16.01
C SER A 177 -6.47 -9.69 17.44
N ALA A 178 -5.20 -10.09 17.60
CA ALA A 178 -4.52 -10.12 18.89
C ALA A 178 -4.30 -8.72 19.49
N LEU A 179 -3.95 -7.72 18.67
CA LEU A 179 -3.85 -6.31 19.07
C LEU A 179 -5.20 -5.70 19.45
N SER A 180 -6.31 -6.30 19.02
CA SER A 180 -7.66 -5.88 19.39
C SER A 180 -8.22 -6.70 20.56
N SER A 181 -7.39 -7.53 21.21
CA SER A 181 -7.84 -8.40 22.30
C SER A 181 -8.34 -7.59 23.51
N PRO A 182 -9.48 -7.96 24.12
CA PRO A 182 -9.96 -7.30 25.33
C PRO A 182 -9.12 -7.65 26.57
N ALA A 183 -8.25 -8.65 26.51
CA ALA A 183 -7.39 -9.07 27.61
C ALA A 183 -6.06 -8.27 27.60
N PRO A 184 -5.76 -7.47 28.65
CA PRO A 184 -4.55 -6.63 28.72
C PRO A 184 -3.25 -7.38 28.44
N LYS A 185 -3.09 -8.59 29.01
CA LYS A 185 -1.88 -9.41 28.81
C LYS A 185 -1.68 -9.81 27.35
N LYS A 186 -2.75 -10.25 26.67
CA LYS A 186 -2.70 -10.65 25.26
C LYS A 186 -2.42 -9.45 24.36
N PHE A 187 -3.01 -8.28 24.67
CA PHE A 187 -2.71 -7.04 23.97
C PHE A 187 -1.22 -6.66 24.08
N VAL A 188 -0.64 -6.68 25.29
CA VAL A 188 0.78 -6.34 25.48
C VAL A 188 1.70 -7.33 24.77
N GLN A 189 1.39 -8.63 24.83
CA GLN A 189 2.12 -9.64 24.08
C GLN A 189 2.07 -9.38 22.57
N ALA A 190 0.89 -9.08 22.04
CA ALA A 190 0.69 -8.76 20.63
C ALA A 190 1.43 -7.48 20.22
N TYR A 191 1.50 -6.47 21.09
CA TYR A 191 2.26 -5.24 20.83
C TYR A 191 3.76 -5.52 20.60
N TYR A 192 4.39 -6.30 21.47
CA TYR A 192 5.81 -6.67 21.29
C TYR A 192 6.03 -7.65 20.14
N LEU A 193 5.05 -8.50 19.84
CA LEU A 193 5.08 -9.32 18.62
C LEU A 193 5.05 -8.45 17.37
N ALA A 194 4.19 -7.41 17.33
CA ALA A 194 4.15 -6.45 16.23
C ALA A 194 5.47 -5.71 16.03
N ILE A 195 6.17 -5.37 17.12
CA ILE A 195 7.52 -4.80 17.06
C ILE A 195 8.51 -5.79 16.46
N ASN A 196 8.52 -7.05 16.91
CA ASN A 196 9.42 -8.09 16.41
C ASN A 196 9.16 -8.41 14.92
N GLU A 197 7.89 -8.35 14.49
CA GLU A 197 7.46 -8.47 13.10
C GLU A 197 7.61 -7.16 12.32
N ARG A 198 8.25 -6.12 12.88
CA ARG A 198 8.49 -4.80 12.25
C ARG A 198 7.22 -4.11 11.75
N GLN A 199 6.07 -4.47 12.29
CA GLN A 199 4.78 -3.82 12.06
C GLN A 199 4.67 -2.56 12.92
N TYR A 200 5.61 -1.62 12.72
CA TYR A 200 5.69 -0.40 13.52
C TYR A 200 4.45 0.49 13.43
N PRO A 201 3.75 0.64 12.28
CA PRO A 201 2.52 1.42 12.23
C PRO A 201 1.44 0.84 13.15
N GLU A 202 1.26 -0.48 13.10
CA GLU A 202 0.31 -1.19 13.96
C GLU A 202 0.68 -1.05 15.44
N ALA A 203 1.96 -1.22 15.79
CA ALA A 203 2.45 -1.03 17.16
C ALA A 203 2.32 0.44 17.63
N TRP A 204 2.64 1.41 16.77
CA TRP A 204 2.52 2.85 17.07
C TRP A 204 1.07 3.25 17.35
N ASN A 205 0.12 2.69 16.61
CA ASN A 205 -1.31 2.92 16.82
C ASN A 205 -1.83 2.32 18.13
N CYS A 206 -1.08 1.41 18.76
CA CYS A 206 -1.36 0.93 20.11
C CYS A 206 -0.86 1.89 21.20
N LEU A 207 -0.17 2.98 20.87
CA LEU A 207 0.25 4.01 21.81
C LEU A 207 -0.78 5.13 21.86
N SER A 208 -1.16 5.57 23.06
CA SER A 208 -2.05 6.73 23.21
C SER A 208 -1.42 8.01 22.65
N PRO A 209 -2.21 9.00 22.21
CA PRO A 209 -1.68 10.30 21.78
C PRO A 209 -0.81 10.98 22.84
N LYS A 210 -1.14 10.77 24.12
CA LYS A 210 -0.35 11.23 25.26
C LYS A 210 1.02 10.57 25.33
N PHE A 211 1.10 9.26 25.10
CA PHE A 211 2.37 8.52 25.10
C PHE A 211 3.25 8.94 23.92
N GLN A 212 2.63 9.10 22.74
CA GLN A 212 3.31 9.51 21.50
C GLN A 212 3.96 10.89 21.62
N SER A 213 3.32 11.83 22.35
CA SER A 213 3.81 13.21 22.53
C SER A 213 4.75 13.39 23.73
N LYS A 214 4.48 12.75 24.88
CA LYS A 214 5.20 13.03 26.13
C LYS A 214 6.48 12.24 26.38
N ASN A 215 6.70 11.13 25.69
CA ASN A 215 7.90 10.34 25.93
C ASN A 215 9.11 11.03 25.29
N SER A 216 10.11 11.43 26.09
CA SER A 216 11.28 12.18 25.63
C SER A 216 12.04 11.47 24.51
N ASN A 217 12.05 10.13 24.53
CA ASN A 217 12.68 9.29 23.51
C ASN A 217 11.83 9.20 22.22
N LEU A 218 10.56 9.60 22.27
CA LEU A 218 9.60 9.63 21.16
C LEU A 218 9.18 11.05 20.77
N SER A 219 9.81 12.08 21.34
CA SER A 219 9.55 13.49 21.02
C SER A 219 9.76 13.81 19.53
N GLY A 220 10.52 12.97 18.82
CA GLY A 220 10.62 12.96 17.37
C GLY A 220 9.58 12.06 16.66
N GLY A 221 8.40 11.87 17.26
CA GLY A 221 7.23 11.15 16.75
C GLY A 221 7.52 9.77 16.15
N PHE A 222 6.81 9.43 15.07
CA PHE A 222 6.86 8.08 14.50
C PHE A 222 8.26 7.70 14.00
N ILE A 223 8.99 8.64 13.41
CA ILE A 223 10.35 8.38 12.93
C ILE A 223 11.31 8.06 14.08
N SER A 224 11.29 8.81 15.18
CA SER A 224 12.15 8.50 16.33
C SER A 224 11.78 7.17 16.98
N TYR A 225 10.49 6.86 17.06
CA TYR A 225 10.00 5.56 17.52
C TYR A 225 10.60 4.41 16.71
N VAL A 226 10.48 4.51 15.39
CA VAL A 226 11.00 3.52 14.44
C VAL A 226 12.53 3.44 14.51
N ASN A 227 13.24 4.57 14.54
CA ASN A 227 14.70 4.60 14.59
C ASN A 227 15.23 3.88 15.84
N TRP A 228 14.56 4.04 16.99
CA TRP A 228 14.93 3.33 18.19
C TRP A 228 14.70 1.83 18.05
N TRP A 229 13.52 1.40 17.58
CA TRP A 229 13.23 -0.02 17.37
C TRP A 229 14.11 -0.67 16.29
N GLU A 230 14.58 0.09 15.32
CA GLU A 230 15.54 -0.42 14.34
C GLU A 230 16.92 -0.74 14.94
N THR A 231 17.26 -0.25 16.14
CA THR A 231 18.47 -0.69 16.86
C THR A 231 18.30 -2.06 17.52
N VAL A 232 17.05 -2.45 17.78
CA VAL A 232 16.66 -3.71 18.40
C VAL A 232 16.39 -4.75 17.31
N GLU A 233 16.98 -5.93 17.44
CA GLU A 233 16.72 -7.06 16.56
C GLU A 233 15.47 -7.81 16.98
N GLN A 234 15.34 -8.06 18.28
CA GLN A 234 14.23 -8.78 18.85
C GLN A 234 14.01 -8.37 20.31
N VAL A 235 12.74 -8.26 20.69
CA VAL A 235 12.30 -8.13 22.07
C VAL A 235 11.87 -9.50 22.58
N ASN A 236 12.55 -9.98 23.61
CA ASN A 236 12.16 -11.18 24.33
C ASN A 236 11.33 -10.77 25.54
N VAL A 237 10.04 -11.13 25.52
CA VAL A 237 9.14 -10.90 26.64
C VAL A 237 9.21 -12.12 27.56
N ASN A 238 9.87 -11.96 28.71
CA ASN A 238 10.07 -13.02 29.67
C ASN A 238 8.81 -13.27 30.51
N GLU A 239 8.15 -12.20 30.95
CA GLU A 239 7.01 -12.30 31.86
C GLU A 239 6.03 -11.14 31.66
N ILE A 240 4.73 -11.43 31.82
CA ILE A 240 3.64 -10.45 31.82
C ILE A 240 2.70 -10.70 33.02
N ILE A 241 2.75 -9.81 34.00
CA ILE A 241 1.92 -9.83 35.21
C ILE A 241 0.90 -8.71 35.13
N LEU A 242 -0.38 -9.05 35.30
CA LEU A 242 -1.46 -8.06 35.40
C LEU A 242 -1.54 -7.68 36.88
N GLU A 243 -1.20 -6.43 37.20
CA GLU A 243 -1.22 -5.93 38.58
C GLU A 243 -2.61 -5.39 38.94
N GLN A 244 -3.26 -4.68 38.00
CA GLN A 244 -4.58 -4.10 38.21
C GLN A 244 -5.34 -4.04 36.88
N GLN A 245 -6.66 -4.20 36.94
CA GLN A 245 -7.55 -3.98 35.80
C GLN A 245 -8.89 -3.43 36.28
N ASP A 246 -9.31 -2.34 35.66
CA ASP A 246 -10.64 -1.76 35.76
C ASP A 246 -11.35 -1.84 34.39
N SER A 247 -12.54 -1.26 34.27
CA SER A 247 -13.29 -1.24 33.00
C SER A 247 -12.53 -0.52 31.87
N ASN A 248 -11.84 0.57 32.20
CA ASN A 248 -11.21 1.48 31.22
C ASN A 248 -9.69 1.61 31.38
N SER A 249 -9.09 1.02 32.41
CA SER A 249 -7.65 1.09 32.71
C SER A 249 -7.10 -0.27 33.10
N ALA A 250 -5.83 -0.50 32.85
CA ALA A 250 -5.11 -1.66 33.37
C ALA A 250 -3.65 -1.31 33.63
N THR A 251 -3.05 -1.94 34.63
CA THR A 251 -1.62 -1.83 34.93
C THR A 251 -0.99 -3.20 34.76
N VAL A 252 0.01 -3.27 33.89
CA VAL A 252 0.71 -4.51 33.54
C VAL A 252 2.19 -4.34 33.83
N LYS A 253 2.74 -5.20 34.66
CA LYS A 253 4.19 -5.34 34.84
C LYS A 253 4.72 -6.33 33.82
N ILE A 254 5.79 -5.96 33.15
CA ILE A 254 6.46 -6.80 32.16
C ILE A 254 7.95 -6.87 32.42
N THR A 255 8.54 -8.01 32.10
CA THR A 255 9.98 -8.22 32.12
C THR A 255 10.44 -8.57 30.72
N LEU A 256 11.43 -7.84 30.20
CA LEU A 256 11.88 -7.97 28.82
C LEU A 256 13.40 -7.91 28.69
N ARG A 257 13.91 -8.48 27.60
CA ARG A 257 15.29 -8.32 27.14
C ARG A 257 15.32 -7.91 25.69
N TYR A 258 16.26 -7.05 25.35
CA TYR A 258 16.50 -6.59 23.99
C TYR A 258 17.70 -7.33 23.42
N LEU A 259 17.53 -8.00 22.30
CA LEU A 259 18.65 -8.41 21.45
C LEU A 259 18.99 -7.22 20.55
N MET A 260 20.17 -6.64 20.69
CA MET A 260 20.60 -5.47 19.90
C MET A 260 21.24 -5.90 18.57
N LYS A 261 20.91 -5.20 17.47
CA LYS A 261 21.48 -5.53 16.14
C LYS A 261 22.97 -5.25 16.03
N THR A 262 23.44 -4.17 16.63
CA THR A 262 24.80 -3.64 16.46
C THR A 262 25.89 -4.54 17.04
N ASN A 263 25.61 -5.21 18.16
CA ASN A 263 26.59 -6.05 18.85
C ASN A 263 26.11 -7.49 19.10
N LYS A 264 24.92 -7.85 18.60
CA LYS A 264 24.27 -9.16 18.81
C LYS A 264 24.23 -9.57 20.29
N SER A 265 24.21 -8.60 21.19
CA SER A 265 24.18 -8.85 22.63
C SER A 265 22.76 -8.78 23.17
N LEU A 266 22.49 -9.62 24.16
CA LEU A 266 21.27 -9.54 24.96
C LEU A 266 21.47 -8.51 26.07
N SER A 267 20.53 -7.58 26.18
CA SER A 267 20.48 -6.64 27.30
C SER A 267 20.21 -7.38 28.61
N GLN A 268 20.51 -6.70 29.71
CA GLN A 268 20.02 -7.12 31.02
C GLN A 268 18.47 -7.13 31.03
N PRO A 269 17.84 -8.02 31.81
CA PRO A 269 16.39 -8.00 32.00
C PRO A 269 15.94 -6.66 32.56
N GLU A 270 15.03 -6.00 31.84
CA GLU A 270 14.42 -4.76 32.27
C GLU A 270 12.97 -5.04 32.71
N SER A 271 12.62 -4.58 33.90
CA SER A 271 11.24 -4.63 34.41
C SER A 271 10.57 -3.28 34.18
N ILE A 272 9.44 -3.27 33.49
CA ILE A 272 8.69 -2.06 33.16
C ILE A 272 7.24 -2.23 33.61
N ARG A 273 6.67 -1.16 34.16
CA ARG A 273 5.24 -1.05 34.41
C ARG A 273 4.59 -0.25 33.29
N LEU A 274 3.67 -0.88 32.57
CA LEU A 274 2.82 -0.25 31.56
C LEU A 274 1.47 0.11 32.16
N SER A 275 1.05 1.36 31.95
CA SER A 275 -0.32 1.79 32.20
C SER A 275 -1.08 1.79 30.89
N LEU A 276 -2.20 1.08 30.85
CA LEU A 276 -3.06 0.92 29.69
C LEU A 276 -4.37 1.68 29.91
N VAL A 277 -4.93 2.20 28.82
CA VAL A 277 -6.23 2.87 28.78
C VAL A 277 -7.05 2.34 27.62
N ARG A 278 -8.37 2.31 27.73
CA ARG A 278 -9.24 2.05 26.59
C ARG A 278 -9.43 3.30 25.76
N ASP A 279 -9.32 3.16 24.45
CA ASP A 279 -9.73 4.18 23.50
C ASP A 279 -11.26 4.29 23.48
N ALA A 280 -11.78 5.51 23.63
CA ALA A 280 -13.21 5.77 23.67
C ALA A 280 -13.91 5.51 22.32
N LYS A 281 -13.18 5.63 21.20
CA LYS A 281 -13.76 5.47 19.86
C LYS A 281 -13.77 4.02 19.39
N THR A 282 -12.67 3.31 19.58
CA THR A 282 -12.48 1.95 19.07
C THR A 282 -12.66 0.87 20.13
N ASN A 283 -12.78 1.24 21.41
CA ASN A 283 -12.84 0.33 22.55
C ASN A 283 -11.65 -0.65 22.62
N LYS A 284 -10.49 -0.25 22.07
CA LYS A 284 -9.24 -1.03 22.09
C LYS A 284 -8.32 -0.54 23.20
N TRP A 285 -7.46 -1.42 23.70
CA TRP A 285 -6.41 -1.02 24.63
C TRP A 285 -5.34 -0.17 23.92
N MET A 286 -4.82 0.82 24.66
CA MET A 286 -3.69 1.64 24.26
C MET A 286 -2.71 1.77 25.43
N ILE A 287 -1.41 1.84 25.13
CA ILE A 287 -0.37 2.12 26.12
C ILE A 287 -0.35 3.63 26.39
N ASN A 288 -0.60 4.00 27.64
CA ASN A 288 -0.71 5.38 28.09
C ASN A 288 0.58 5.93 28.70
N SER A 289 1.32 5.08 29.41
CA SER A 289 2.65 5.39 29.95
C SER A 289 3.44 4.12 30.26
N SER A 290 4.77 4.24 30.29
CA SER A 290 5.70 3.20 30.69
C SER A 290 6.64 3.75 31.74
N LYS A 291 6.86 3.02 32.82
CA LYS A 291 7.78 3.41 33.90
C LYS A 291 8.72 2.24 34.23
N PRO A 292 10.05 2.43 34.20
CA PRO A 292 10.98 1.40 34.63
C PRO A 292 10.80 1.13 36.13
N LEU A 293 10.92 -0.14 36.51
CA LEU A 293 10.94 -0.61 37.88
C LEU A 293 12.42 -0.85 38.23
N SER A 294 13.07 0.21 38.73
CA SER A 294 14.42 0.18 39.30
C SER A 294 14.48 -0.67 40.55
#